data_AF-A0A9W7EB65-F1
#
_entry.id   AF-A0A9W7EB65-F1
#
_cell.length_a   1.000
_cell.length_b   1.000
_cell.length_c   1.000
_cell.angle_alpha   90.00
_cell.angle_beta   90.00
_cell.angle_gamma   90.00
#
_symmetry.space_group_name_H-M   'P 1'
#
loop_
_entity.id
_entity.type
_entity.pdbx_description
1 polymer ?
#
loop_
_entity_poly.entity_id
_entity_poly.type
_entity_poly.pdbx_seq_one_letter_code
_entity_poly.pdbx_strand_id
1 'polypeptide(L)'
;MSVVFSSPRSYTGEDLVELHVHGSRAVVAGVLDDLSLRPGLRQAERGEFTMRAYANGKLSLYEVEGLGSLLTADTSRERVQALESAGGKEVLEEWRRVLVGGMAHAEAIIDFSADGDNTDLQDTGKVWGGVREKVRDLRERMER
;
A
#
# COMPACT_ATOMS: atom_id res chain seq x y z
N MET A 1 -11.64 -16.83 -25.38
CA MET A 1 -10.24 -17.04 -24.90
C MET A 1 -10.25 -16.91 -23.39
N SER A 2 -9.40 -17.64 -22.67
CA SER A 2 -9.29 -17.52 -21.21
C SER A 2 -7.83 -17.43 -20.78
N VAL A 3 -7.57 -16.67 -19.73
CA VAL A 3 -6.24 -16.56 -19.10
C VAL A 3 -6.37 -16.98 -17.64
N VAL A 4 -5.48 -17.85 -17.18
CA VAL A 4 -5.48 -18.37 -15.81
C VAL A 4 -4.26 -17.84 -15.06
N PHE A 5 -4.49 -17.35 -13.86
CA PHE A 5 -3.47 -16.87 -12.94
C PHE A 5 -3.53 -17.70 -11.66
N SER A 6 -2.43 -18.39 -11.34
CA SER A 6 -2.30 -19.10 -10.06
C SER A 6 -1.80 -18.15 -8.97
N SER A 7 -2.35 -18.28 -7.77
CA SER A 7 -1.84 -17.59 -6.58
C SER A 7 -0.34 -17.85 -6.38
N PRO A 8 0.47 -16.86 -5.98
CA PRO A 8 0.12 -15.45 -5.69
C PRO A 8 0.29 -14.51 -6.91
N ARG A 9 0.42 -15.06 -8.12
CA ARG A 9 0.75 -14.33 -9.36
C ARG A 9 -0.50 -13.87 -10.13
N SER A 10 -1.47 -13.33 -9.40
CA SER A 10 -2.66 -12.68 -9.95
C SER A 10 -2.78 -11.24 -9.41
N TYR A 11 -3.73 -10.48 -9.95
CA TYR A 11 -4.03 -9.13 -9.47
C TYR A 11 -4.46 -9.12 -7.99
N THR A 12 -5.40 -10.00 -7.62
CA THR A 12 -5.88 -10.11 -6.23
C THR A 12 -4.91 -10.86 -5.32
N GLY A 13 -3.98 -11.64 -5.86
CA GLY A 13 -3.15 -12.59 -5.11
C GLY A 13 -3.82 -13.96 -4.89
N GLU A 14 -5.06 -14.14 -5.32
CA GLU A 14 -5.81 -15.40 -5.27
C GLU A 14 -5.78 -16.12 -6.64
N ASP A 15 -6.24 -17.36 -6.72
CA ASP A 15 -6.46 -18.00 -8.03
C ASP A 15 -7.53 -17.24 -8.82
N LEU A 16 -7.21 -16.87 -10.07
CA LEU A 16 -8.04 -15.99 -10.89
C LEU A 16 -8.10 -16.48 -12.34
N VAL A 17 -9.26 -16.37 -12.97
CA VAL A 17 -9.44 -16.62 -14.41
C VAL A 17 -10.10 -15.41 -15.08
N GLU A 18 -9.54 -14.97 -16.19
CA GLU A 18 -10.11 -13.94 -17.05
C GLU A 18 -10.76 -14.58 -18.27
N LEU A 19 -12.05 -14.34 -18.48
CA LEU A 19 -12.81 -14.86 -19.61
C LEU A 19 -12.97 -13.75 -20.67
N HIS A 20 -12.25 -13.88 -21.78
CA HIS A 20 -12.37 -13.00 -22.93
C HIS A 20 -13.38 -13.58 -23.91
N VAL A 21 -14.60 -13.05 -23.84
CA VAL A 21 -15.76 -13.44 -24.66
C VAL A 21 -16.13 -12.34 -25.65
N HIS A 22 -17.06 -12.64 -26.56
CA HIS A 22 -17.59 -11.64 -27.47
C HIS A 22 -18.37 -10.57 -26.69
N GLY A 23 -18.13 -9.29 -27.00
CA GLY A 23 -18.63 -8.15 -26.21
C GLY A 23 -20.12 -7.81 -26.38
N SER A 24 -20.92 -8.68 -27.00
CA SER A 24 -22.35 -8.42 -27.12
C SER A 24 -23.03 -8.55 -25.75
N ARG A 25 -23.99 -7.67 -25.46
CA ARG A 25 -24.68 -7.64 -24.16
C ARG A 25 -25.33 -8.99 -23.82
N ALA A 26 -25.87 -9.68 -24.82
CA ALA A 26 -26.47 -11.01 -24.66
C ALA A 26 -25.44 -12.07 -24.24
N VAL A 27 -24.24 -12.05 -24.84
CA VAL A 27 -23.17 -12.99 -24.48
C VAL A 27 -22.63 -12.72 -23.09
N VAL A 28 -22.38 -11.45 -22.74
CA VAL A 28 -21.89 -11.07 -21.40
C VAL A 28 -22.91 -11.45 -20.32
N ALA A 29 -24.20 -11.15 -20.53
CA ALA A 29 -25.26 -11.52 -19.59
C ALA A 29 -25.35 -13.04 -19.43
N GLY A 30 -25.39 -13.81 -20.54
CA GLY A 30 -25.48 -15.27 -20.47
C GLY A 30 -24.30 -15.92 -19.76
N VAL A 31 -23.08 -15.37 -19.90
CA VAL A 31 -21.90 -15.85 -19.17
C VAL A 31 -22.02 -15.56 -17.67
N LEU A 32 -22.42 -14.33 -17.30
CA LEU A 32 -22.60 -13.97 -15.89
C LEU A 32 -23.72 -14.79 -15.22
N ASP A 33 -24.81 -15.03 -15.94
CA ASP A 33 -25.92 -15.85 -15.46
C ASP A 33 -25.48 -17.30 -15.22
N ASP A 34 -24.79 -17.94 -16.17
CA ASP A 34 -24.28 -19.31 -15.98
C ASP A 34 -23.31 -19.42 -14.80
N LEU A 35 -22.42 -18.43 -14.64
CA LEU A 35 -21.50 -18.38 -13.51
C LEU A 35 -22.22 -18.18 -12.18
N SER A 36 -23.31 -17.41 -12.13
CA SER A 36 -24.08 -17.16 -10.91
C SER A 36 -24.76 -18.42 -10.35
N LEU A 37 -24.97 -19.43 -11.19
CA LEU A 37 -25.56 -20.72 -10.80
C LEU A 37 -24.53 -21.70 -10.21
N ARG A 38 -23.23 -21.39 -10.28
CA ARG A 38 -22.17 -22.26 -9.77
C ARG A 38 -22.00 -22.08 -8.27
N PRO A 39 -21.95 -23.17 -7.48
CA PRO A 39 -21.69 -23.06 -6.05
C PRO A 39 -20.31 -22.45 -5.81
N GLY A 40 -20.24 -21.51 -4.85
CA GLY A 40 -19.00 -20.82 -4.49
C GLY A 40 -18.68 -19.58 -5.34
N LEU A 41 -19.49 -19.26 -6.35
CA LEU A 41 -19.38 -18.00 -7.08
C LEU A 41 -20.43 -16.99 -6.61
N ARG A 42 -20.05 -15.72 -6.59
CA ARG A 42 -20.92 -14.58 -6.27
C ARG A 42 -20.50 -13.40 -7.13
N GLN A 43 -21.46 -12.56 -7.51
CA GLN A 43 -21.17 -11.28 -8.13
C GLN A 43 -20.35 -10.39 -7.19
N ALA A 44 -19.21 -9.90 -7.66
CA ALA A 44 -18.34 -9.03 -6.88
C ALA A 44 -19.02 -7.70 -6.52
N GLU A 45 -18.70 -7.19 -5.34
CA GLU A 45 -19.06 -5.84 -4.93
C GLU A 45 -18.19 -4.78 -5.64
N ARG A 46 -18.58 -3.52 -5.51
CA ARG A 46 -17.83 -2.41 -6.10
C ARG A 46 -16.42 -2.34 -5.51
N GLY A 47 -15.42 -2.43 -6.38
CA GLY A 47 -14.01 -2.37 -5.98
C GLY A 47 -13.49 -3.62 -5.27
N GLU A 48 -14.27 -4.71 -5.18
CA GLU A 48 -13.91 -5.88 -4.37
C GLU A 48 -12.58 -6.51 -4.83
N PHE A 49 -12.29 -6.54 -6.13
CA PHE A 49 -11.01 -7.05 -6.65
C PHE A 49 -9.81 -6.23 -6.13
N THR A 50 -9.91 -4.90 -6.16
CA THR A 50 -8.84 -4.01 -5.66
C THR A 50 -8.73 -4.10 -4.14
N MET A 51 -9.86 -4.22 -3.43
CA MET A 51 -9.87 -4.44 -1.98
C MET A 51 -9.16 -5.74 -1.60
N ARG A 52 -9.43 -6.84 -2.32
CA ARG A 52 -8.74 -8.13 -2.14
C ARG A 52 -7.25 -8.03 -2.44
N ALA A 53 -6.88 -7.33 -3.50
CA ALA A 53 -5.47 -7.08 -3.83
C ALA A 53 -4.75 -6.33 -2.68
N TYR A 54 -5.39 -5.30 -2.10
CA TYR A 54 -4.87 -4.60 -0.93
C TYR A 54 -4.75 -5.52 0.29
N ALA A 55 -5.81 -6.28 0.62
CA ALA A 55 -5.83 -7.20 1.74
C ALA A 55 -4.74 -8.28 1.65
N ASN A 56 -4.42 -8.72 0.43
CA ASN A 56 -3.36 -9.69 0.15
C ASN A 56 -1.97 -9.06 -0.04
N GLY A 57 -1.81 -7.76 0.24
CA GLY A 57 -0.54 -7.05 0.15
C GLY A 57 0.00 -6.89 -1.28
N LYS A 58 -0.84 -7.10 -2.30
CA LYS A 58 -0.50 -6.90 -3.71
C LYS A 58 -0.44 -5.43 -4.08
N LEU A 59 -1.21 -4.60 -3.39
CA LEU A 59 -1.27 -3.15 -3.53
C LEU A 59 -1.17 -2.50 -2.15
N SER A 60 -0.48 -1.37 -2.06
CA SER A 60 -0.55 -0.44 -0.94
C SER A 60 -1.75 0.49 -1.08
N LEU A 61 -2.12 1.19 0.00
CA LEU A 61 -3.24 2.13 -0.02
C LEU A 61 -3.00 3.28 -1.03
N TYR A 62 -1.76 3.75 -1.15
CA TYR A 62 -1.35 4.76 -2.13
C TYR A 62 -1.56 4.30 -3.57
N GLU A 63 -1.23 3.04 -3.87
CA GLU A 63 -1.45 2.46 -5.20
C GLU A 63 -2.96 2.31 -5.48
N VAL A 64 -3.78 2.02 -4.46
CA VAL A 64 -5.25 1.98 -4.59
C VAL A 64 -5.82 3.37 -4.87
N GLU A 65 -5.38 4.40 -4.14
CA GLU A 65 -5.81 5.79 -4.38
C GLU A 65 -5.34 6.32 -5.74
N GLY A 66 -4.11 5.99 -6.13
CA GLY A 66 -3.55 6.31 -7.45
C GLY A 66 -4.36 5.64 -8.57
N LEU A 67 -4.76 4.37 -8.40
CA LEU A 67 -5.64 3.68 -9.34
C LEU A 67 -7.01 4.36 -9.44
N GLY A 68 -7.61 4.75 -8.32
CA GLY A 68 -8.86 5.50 -8.31
C GLY A 68 -8.73 6.82 -9.08
N SER A 69 -7.67 7.58 -8.80
CA SER A 69 -7.38 8.85 -9.49
C SER A 69 -7.13 8.66 -10.98
N LEU A 70 -6.51 7.55 -11.38
CA LEU A 70 -6.24 7.20 -12.77
C LEU A 70 -7.54 6.86 -13.53
N LEU A 71 -8.46 6.14 -12.88
CA LEU A 71 -9.76 5.77 -13.46
C LEU A 71 -10.67 6.97 -13.69
N THR A 72 -10.52 8.03 -12.89
CA THR A 72 -11.32 9.26 -12.98
C THR A 72 -10.60 10.41 -13.69
N ALA A 73 -9.40 10.19 -14.25
CA ALA A 73 -8.62 11.26 -14.88
C ALA A 73 -9.25 11.70 -16.21
N ASP A 74 -9.59 12.99 -16.33
CA ASP A 74 -10.16 13.57 -17.54
C ASP A 74 -9.09 14.18 -18.47
N THR A 75 -7.93 14.50 -17.92
CA THR A 75 -6.82 15.11 -18.66
C THR A 75 -5.56 14.25 -18.66
N SER A 76 -4.73 14.40 -19.71
CA SER A 76 -3.41 13.76 -19.77
C SER A 76 -2.52 14.09 -18.58
N ARG A 77 -2.67 15.29 -18.01
CA ARG A 77 -1.90 15.74 -16.84
C ARG A 77 -2.31 14.99 -15.58
N GLU A 78 -3.61 14.87 -15.33
CA GLU A 78 -4.16 14.08 -14.20
C GLU A 78 -3.78 12.61 -14.32
N ARG A 79 -3.81 12.05 -15.54
CA ARG A 79 -3.37 10.67 -15.79
C ARG A 79 -1.91 10.47 -15.39
N VAL A 80 -1.00 11.35 -15.81
CA VAL A 80 0.42 11.29 -15.46
C VAL A 80 0.61 11.45 -13.95
N GLN A 81 -0.08 12.41 -13.34
CA GLN A 81 -0.02 12.63 -11.89
C GLN A 81 -0.50 11.42 -11.08
N ALA A 82 -1.59 10.76 -11.51
CA ALA A 82 -2.10 9.56 -10.85
C ALA A 82 -1.12 8.38 -10.94
N LEU A 83 -0.40 8.24 -12.07
CA LEU A 83 0.68 7.28 -12.26
C LEU A 83 1.90 7.59 -11.35
N GLU A 84 2.27 8.86 -11.21
CA GLU A 84 3.39 9.28 -10.35
C GLU A 84 3.06 9.13 -8.85
N SER A 85 1.81 9.36 -8.46
CA SER A 85 1.33 9.23 -7.08
C SER A 85 1.45 7.81 -6.54
N ALA A 86 1.44 6.79 -7.42
CA ALA A 86 1.70 5.41 -7.05
C ALA A 86 3.14 5.15 -6.57
N GLY A 87 4.09 6.07 -6.85
CA GLY A 87 5.50 5.99 -6.43
C GLY A 87 5.84 6.70 -5.11
N GLY A 88 4.85 7.19 -4.36
CA GLY A 88 5.08 7.86 -3.06
C GLY A 88 5.40 6.90 -1.91
N LYS A 89 5.28 5.59 -2.12
CA LYS A 89 5.44 4.55 -1.10
C LYS A 89 6.86 4.54 -0.52
N GLU A 90 7.88 4.66 -1.37
CA GLU A 90 9.28 4.58 -0.96
C GLU A 90 9.66 5.73 -0.02
N VAL A 91 9.19 6.94 -0.33
CA VAL A 91 9.40 8.14 0.48
C VAL A 91 8.71 7.97 1.84
N LEU A 92 7.48 7.47 1.85
CA LEU A 92 6.76 7.26 3.09
C LEU A 92 7.37 6.15 3.95
N GLU A 93 7.86 5.07 3.34
CA GLU A 93 8.57 3.98 4.03
C GLU A 93 9.93 4.43 4.58
N GLU A 94 10.62 5.34 3.89
CA GLU A 94 11.80 6.01 4.43
C GLU A 94 11.44 6.83 5.67
N TRP A 95 10.40 7.65 5.59
CA TRP A 95 9.94 8.48 6.71
C TRP A 95 9.50 7.64 7.91
N ARG A 96 8.73 6.57 7.66
CA ARG A 96 8.33 5.59 8.66
C ARG A 96 9.54 4.98 9.35
N ARG A 97 10.58 4.58 8.59
CA ARG A 97 11.82 4.02 9.17
C ARG A 97 12.51 5.00 10.11
N VAL A 98 12.61 6.27 9.72
CA VAL A 98 13.22 7.32 10.56
C VAL A 98 12.44 7.50 11.85
N LEU A 99 11.11 7.61 11.77
CA LEU A 99 10.25 7.84 12.93
C LEU A 99 10.22 6.63 13.88
N VAL A 100 10.05 5.41 13.37
CA VAL A 100 10.05 4.19 14.18
C VAL A 100 11.41 3.97 14.83
N GLY A 101 12.50 4.21 14.10
CA GLY A 101 13.84 4.18 14.67
C GLY A 101 13.99 5.19 15.81
N GLY A 102 13.53 6.43 15.63
CA GLY A 102 13.55 7.45 16.68
C GLY A 102 12.75 7.06 17.93
N MET A 103 11.55 6.48 17.75
CA MET A 103 10.73 5.98 18.85
C MET A 103 11.42 4.86 19.62
N ALA A 104 12.04 3.90 18.93
CA ALA A 104 12.77 2.82 19.59
C ALA A 104 13.94 3.33 20.45
N HIS A 105 14.65 4.37 20.00
CA HIS A 105 15.70 4.99 20.81
C HIS A 105 15.12 5.75 22.00
N ALA A 106 14.00 6.46 21.83
CA ALA A 106 13.34 7.15 22.94
C ALA A 106 12.86 6.16 24.01
N GLU A 107 12.25 5.04 23.61
CA GLU A 107 11.80 3.97 24.50
C GLU A 107 12.98 3.40 25.31
N ALA A 108 14.09 3.07 24.64
CA ALA A 108 15.29 2.57 25.32
C ALA A 108 15.83 3.56 26.35
N ILE A 109 15.86 4.85 26.03
CA ILE A 109 16.31 5.88 26.98
C ILE A 109 15.40 5.93 28.21
N ILE A 110 14.08 5.85 28.01
CA ILE A 110 13.11 5.87 29.12
C ILE A 110 13.32 4.64 30.01
N ASP A 111 13.40 3.44 29.43
CA ASP A 111 13.59 2.19 30.18
C ASP A 111 14.91 2.16 30.95
N PHE A 112 16.04 2.53 30.32
CA PHE A 112 17.35 2.49 30.98
C PHE A 112 17.62 3.68 31.92
N SER A 113 16.89 4.79 31.78
CA SER A 113 17.00 5.92 32.72
C SER A 113 16.42 5.63 34.11
N ALA A 114 15.56 4.60 34.23
CA ALA A 114 14.91 4.22 35.48
C ALA A 114 15.76 3.28 36.36
N ASP A 115 16.72 2.54 35.79
CA ASP A 115 17.50 1.50 36.50
C ASP A 115 18.80 1.99 37.17
N GLY A 116 19.05 3.29 37.21
CA GLY A 116 19.94 3.91 38.21
C GLY A 116 21.45 3.70 38.08
N ASP A 117 21.96 2.96 37.09
CA ASP A 117 23.41 2.85 36.88
C ASP A 117 23.90 3.92 35.88
N ASN A 118 24.59 4.93 36.43
CA ASN A 118 24.81 6.24 35.83
C ASN A 118 26.03 6.28 34.87
N THR A 119 26.27 5.20 34.11
CA THR A 119 27.45 5.08 33.23
C THR A 119 27.17 5.22 31.73
N ASP A 120 25.90 5.13 31.29
CA ASP A 120 25.52 5.18 29.87
C ASP A 120 24.99 6.56 29.38
N LEU A 121 24.83 7.53 30.29
CA LEU A 121 24.22 8.85 29.98
C LEU A 121 24.99 9.71 28.96
N GLN A 122 26.27 9.41 28.72
CA GLN A 122 27.08 10.13 27.72
C GLN A 122 26.74 9.74 26.27
N ASP A 123 26.21 8.52 26.04
CA ASP A 123 25.77 8.09 24.71
C ASP A 123 24.31 8.49 24.44
N THR A 124 23.48 8.59 25.48
CA THR A 124 22.08 9.04 25.40
C THR A 124 21.93 10.40 24.71
N GLY A 125 22.81 11.36 25.04
CA GLY A 125 22.81 12.70 24.45
C GLY A 125 23.18 12.72 22.96
N LYS A 126 24.13 11.87 22.54
CA LYS A 126 24.50 11.72 21.12
C LYS A 126 23.41 11.04 20.31
N VAL A 127 22.80 10.01 20.89
CA VAL A 127 21.65 9.31 20.30
C VAL A 127 20.48 10.27 20.09
N TRP A 128 20.13 11.05 21.11
CA TRP A 128 19.05 12.04 21.02
C TRP A 128 19.37 13.18 20.03
N GLY A 129 20.63 13.62 19.99
CA GLY A 129 21.10 14.58 18.98
C GLY A 129 20.90 14.06 17.56
N GLY A 130 21.27 12.80 17.30
CA GLY A 130 21.11 12.15 15.99
C GLY A 130 19.66 11.92 15.60
N VAL A 131 18.78 11.56 16.54
CA VAL A 131 17.33 11.43 16.29
C VAL A 131 16.71 12.79 16.01
N ARG A 132 17.02 13.82 16.81
CA ARG A 132 16.50 15.18 16.64
C ARG A 132 16.92 15.79 15.30
N GLU A 133 18.16 15.56 14.89
CA GLU A 133 18.65 16.00 13.59
C GLU A 133 17.91 15.30 12.43
N LYS A 134 17.77 13.98 12.48
CA LYS A 134 17.05 13.21 11.46
C LYS A 134 15.57 13.62 11.36
N VAL A 135 14.90 13.87 12.49
CA VAL A 135 13.49 14.32 12.51
C VAL A 135 13.35 15.75 11.98
N ARG A 136 14.31 16.64 12.28
CA ARG A 136 14.34 17.99 11.70
C ARG A 136 14.52 17.95 10.19
N ASP A 137 15.49 17.17 9.71
CA ASP A 137 15.77 16.98 8.28
C ASP A 137 14.54 16.40 7.56
N LEU A 138 13.85 15.46 8.21
CA LEU A 138 12.59 14.90 7.73
C LEU A 138 11.50 15.97 7.60
N ARG A 139 11.29 16.80 8.64
CA ARG A 139 10.29 17.88 8.61
C ARG A 139 10.57 18.87 7.47
N GLU A 140 11.82 19.29 7.29
CA GLU A 140 12.21 20.22 6.22
C GLU A 140 12.04 19.62 4.81
N ARG A 141 12.06 18.29 4.68
CA ARG A 141 11.73 17.59 3.43
C ARG A 141 10.23 17.46 3.20
N MET A 142 9.42 17.34 4.25
CA MET A 142 7.96 17.28 4.17
C MET A 142 7.31 18.62 3.82
N GLU A 143 7.95 19.73 4.19
CA GLU A 143 7.44 21.10 3.96
C GLU A 143 7.83 21.68 2.59
N ARG A 144 8.57 20.93 1.77
CA ARG A 144 8.96 21.29 0.40
C ARG A 144 8.05 20.64 -0.63
#